data_AF-A0A0K2RMI1-F1
#
_entry.id   AF-A0A0K2RMI1-F1
#
_cell.length_a   1.000
_cell.length_b   1.000
_cell.length_c   1.000
_cell.angle_alpha   90.00
_cell.angle_beta   90.00
_cell.angle_gamma   90.00
#
_symmetry.space_group_name_H-M   'P 1'
#
loop_
_entity.id
_entity.type
_entity.pdbx_description
1 polymer ?
#
loop_
_entity_poly.entity_id
_entity_poly.type
_entity_poly.pdbx_seq_one_letter_code
_entity_poly.pdbx_strand_id
1 'polypeptide(L)'
;MFQEEIRRALGFAKRGVSVRIVGRAGSGRSTAIREIITELEKTGAEVYSLFGARLLQQTPLAGIASLGLDMRGRHTGPLGMADVLAEQLSQRGSRIIVVDDIDLLDNESLAVLDIAQRRSQRPMIMSMDDSPIYPRTSVLVPERWPEAQVRLPSLRYDQVNQLIAETLSAPRTSMSPPTS
;
A
#
# COMPACT_ATOMS: atom_id res chain seq x y z
N MET A 1 -12.12 -4.02 -12.30
CA MET A 1 -11.00 -3.58 -13.18
C MET A 1 -9.71 -4.33 -12.75
N PHE A 2 -8.61 -4.33 -13.50
CA PHE A 2 -7.27 -4.87 -13.09
C PHE A 2 -7.17 -6.31 -12.55
N GLN A 3 -8.13 -7.18 -12.83
CA GLN A 3 -8.21 -8.52 -12.22
C GLN A 3 -6.96 -9.39 -12.46
N GLU A 4 -6.37 -9.28 -13.64
CA GLU A 4 -5.18 -10.03 -14.00
C GLU A 4 -3.94 -9.54 -13.21
N GLU A 5 -3.79 -8.23 -13.07
CA GLU A 5 -2.71 -7.61 -12.31
C GLU A 5 -2.82 -7.94 -10.82
N ILE A 6 -4.03 -7.84 -10.27
CA ILE A 6 -4.34 -8.18 -8.88
C ILE A 6 -4.05 -9.65 -8.60
N ARG A 7 -4.54 -10.56 -9.45
CA ARG A 7 -4.29 -11.99 -9.29
C ARG A 7 -2.81 -12.34 -9.37
N ARG A 8 -2.05 -11.68 -10.26
CA ARG A 8 -0.59 -11.82 -10.35
C ARG A 8 0.10 -11.35 -9.07
N ALA A 9 -0.26 -10.17 -8.56
CA ALA A 9 0.28 -9.62 -7.32
C ALA A 9 0.03 -10.56 -6.12
N LEU A 10 -1.21 -10.99 -5.92
CA LEU A 10 -1.56 -11.96 -4.86
C LEU A 10 -0.81 -13.28 -5.02
N GLY A 11 -0.63 -13.76 -6.26
CA GLY A 11 0.12 -14.98 -6.55
C GLY A 11 1.60 -14.88 -6.15
N PHE A 12 2.25 -13.74 -6.40
CA PHE A 12 3.64 -13.49 -5.95
C PHE A 12 3.71 -13.40 -4.42
N ALA A 13 2.83 -12.62 -3.79
CA ALA A 13 2.79 -12.47 -2.35
C ALA A 13 2.57 -13.81 -1.62
N LYS A 14 1.69 -14.68 -2.15
CA LYS A 14 1.46 -16.03 -1.61
C LYS A 14 2.71 -16.92 -1.66
N ARG A 15 3.64 -16.66 -2.58
CA ARG A 15 4.95 -17.34 -2.67
C ARG A 15 6.05 -16.68 -1.82
N GLY A 16 5.71 -15.68 -1.00
CA GLY A 16 6.68 -14.94 -0.19
C GLY A 16 7.48 -13.89 -0.95
N VAL A 17 7.05 -13.52 -2.16
CA VAL A 17 7.73 -12.51 -2.98
C VAL A 17 7.03 -11.17 -2.78
N SER A 18 7.78 -10.13 -2.40
CA SER A 18 7.23 -8.77 -2.32
C SER A 18 6.83 -8.28 -3.71
N VAL A 19 5.88 -7.34 -3.80
CA VAL A 19 5.32 -6.91 -5.08
C VAL A 19 5.30 -5.40 -5.19
N ARG A 20 5.81 -4.88 -6.32
CA ARG A 20 5.64 -3.47 -6.72
C ARG A 20 4.52 -3.34 -7.72
N ILE A 21 3.53 -2.53 -7.40
CA ILE A 21 2.50 -2.09 -8.33
C ILE A 21 2.90 -0.73 -8.87
N VAL A 22 3.37 -0.69 -10.11
CA VAL A 22 3.82 0.55 -10.75
C VAL A 22 2.81 1.08 -11.74
N GLY A 23 2.73 2.40 -11.88
CA GLY A 23 1.81 3.06 -12.78
C GLY A 23 1.88 4.57 -12.63
N ARG A 24 1.52 5.32 -13.67
CA ARG A 24 1.50 6.79 -13.60
C ARG A 24 0.33 7.25 -12.73
N ALA A 25 0.42 8.47 -12.20
CA ALA A 25 -0.74 9.15 -11.60
C ALA A 25 -2.00 8.99 -12.46
N GLY A 26 -3.11 8.59 -11.83
CA GLY A 26 -4.38 8.30 -12.51
C GLY A 26 -4.51 6.90 -13.12
N SER A 27 -3.50 6.02 -13.02
CA SER A 27 -3.61 4.64 -13.54
C SER A 27 -4.46 3.70 -12.70
N GLY A 28 -5.05 4.17 -11.59
CA GLY A 28 -5.84 3.35 -10.68
C GLY A 28 -5.03 2.52 -9.68
N ARG A 29 -3.76 2.85 -9.40
CA ARG A 29 -2.91 2.16 -8.40
C ARG A 29 -3.59 2.00 -7.04
N SER A 30 -4.09 3.10 -6.48
CA SER A 30 -4.82 3.08 -5.21
C SER A 30 -6.09 2.24 -5.26
N THR A 31 -6.77 2.17 -6.41
CA THR A 31 -7.94 1.30 -6.59
C THR A 31 -7.52 -0.18 -6.58
N ALA A 32 -6.45 -0.52 -7.29
CA ALA A 32 -5.91 -1.89 -7.28
C ALA A 32 -5.39 -2.30 -5.89
N ILE A 33 -4.74 -1.40 -5.15
CA ILE A 33 -4.32 -1.65 -3.76
C ILE A 33 -5.52 -1.91 -2.85
N ARG A 34 -6.57 -1.08 -2.92
CA ARG A 34 -7.80 -1.28 -2.13
C ARG A 34 -8.46 -2.64 -2.43
N GLU A 35 -8.48 -3.03 -3.69
CA GLU A 35 -9.02 -4.34 -4.10
C GLU A 35 -8.13 -5.50 -3.62
N ILE A 36 -6.80 -5.36 -3.67
CA ILE A 36 -5.86 -6.33 -3.09
C ILE A 36 -6.06 -6.51 -1.58
N ILE A 37 -6.20 -5.40 -0.84
CA ILE A 37 -6.48 -5.44 0.60
C ILE A 37 -7.77 -6.22 0.85
N THR A 38 -8.83 -5.89 0.12
CA THR A 38 -10.14 -6.56 0.21
C THR A 38 -10.03 -8.06 -0.05
N GLU A 39 -9.30 -8.47 -1.08
CA GLU A 39 -9.11 -9.90 -1.40
C GLU A 39 -8.24 -10.62 -0.36
N LEU A 40 -7.21 -9.99 0.18
CA LEU A 40 -6.39 -10.56 1.26
C LEU A 40 -7.23 -10.77 2.53
N GLU A 41 -8.00 -9.77 2.94
CA GLU A 41 -8.89 -9.84 4.10
C GLU A 41 -9.96 -10.94 3.94
N LYS A 42 -10.55 -11.08 2.74
CA LYS A 42 -11.50 -12.18 2.43
C LYS A 42 -10.88 -13.57 2.62
N THR A 43 -9.57 -13.71 2.41
CA THR A 43 -8.84 -14.96 2.67
C THR A 43 -8.44 -15.16 4.13
N GLY A 44 -8.82 -14.24 5.02
CA GLY A 44 -8.49 -14.26 6.44
C GLY A 44 -7.09 -13.76 6.76
N ALA A 45 -6.45 -13.02 5.83
CA ALA A 45 -5.17 -12.38 6.12
C ALA A 45 -5.37 -11.12 6.97
N GLU A 46 -4.50 -10.92 7.95
CA GLU A 46 -4.39 -9.64 8.67
C GLU A 46 -3.52 -8.69 7.85
N VAL A 47 -4.10 -7.56 7.45
CA VAL A 47 -3.45 -6.60 6.54
C VAL A 47 -3.05 -5.34 7.32
N TYR A 48 -1.75 -5.05 7.33
CA TYR A 48 -1.22 -3.79 7.86
C TYR A 48 -1.14 -2.79 6.70
N SER A 49 -2.16 -1.94 6.59
CA SER A 49 -2.30 -0.97 5.50
C SER A 49 -1.70 0.39 5.86
N LEU A 50 -0.86 0.93 4.97
CA LEU A 50 -0.30 2.28 5.04
C LEU A 50 -0.58 3.03 3.74
N PHE A 51 -0.62 4.35 3.81
CA PHE A 51 -0.63 5.20 2.63
C PHE A 51 0.39 6.31 2.77
N GLY A 52 1.12 6.58 1.69
CA GLY A 52 1.97 7.75 1.57
C GLY A 52 1.14 8.99 1.26
N ALA A 53 1.58 10.13 1.79
CA ALA A 53 0.95 11.41 1.52
C ALA A 53 2.04 12.46 1.31
N ARG A 54 1.95 13.17 0.18
CA ARG A 54 2.97 14.16 -0.20
C ARG A 54 3.25 15.21 0.88
N LEU A 55 2.21 15.66 1.59
CA LEU A 55 2.36 16.67 2.67
C LEU A 55 2.93 16.09 3.98
N LEU A 56 3.02 14.77 4.11
CA LEU A 56 3.52 14.08 5.30
C LEU A 56 4.92 13.48 5.09
N GLN A 57 5.51 13.57 3.90
CA GLN A 57 6.85 13.02 3.61
C GLN A 57 7.96 13.55 4.52
N GLN A 58 7.80 14.76 5.06
CA GLN A 58 8.77 15.39 5.98
C GLN A 58 8.34 15.29 7.44
N THR A 59 7.24 14.59 7.72
CA THR A 59 6.72 14.37 9.08
C THR A 59 7.18 13.00 9.55
N PRO A 60 8.11 12.91 10.51
CA PRO A 60 8.66 11.64 10.95
C PRO A 60 7.56 10.69 11.43
N LEU A 61 7.63 9.44 10.97
CA LEU A 61 6.74 8.34 11.36
C LEU A 61 5.26 8.54 11.02
N ALA A 62 4.93 9.50 10.14
CA ALA A 62 3.54 9.79 9.77
C ALA A 62 2.85 8.59 9.13
N GLY A 63 3.56 7.81 8.32
CA GLY A 63 3.04 6.56 7.77
C GLY A 63 2.77 5.52 8.85
N ILE A 64 3.73 5.26 9.74
CA ILE A 64 3.60 4.24 10.79
C ILE A 64 2.50 4.59 11.80
N ALA A 65 2.28 5.87 12.08
CA ALA A 65 1.24 6.32 12.98
C ALA A 65 -0.16 5.84 12.57
N SER A 66 -0.41 5.62 11.27
CA SER A 66 -1.72 5.14 10.78
C SER A 66 -2.01 3.68 11.14
N LEU A 67 -1.01 2.89 11.53
CA LEU A 67 -1.19 1.48 11.88
C LEU A 67 -1.80 1.27 13.27
N GLY A 68 -1.86 2.31 14.11
CA GLY A 68 -2.42 2.22 15.45
C GLY A 68 -1.72 1.19 16.34
N LEU A 69 -0.42 0.92 16.09
CA LEU A 69 0.36 -0.03 16.88
C LEU A 69 0.32 0.35 18.36
N ASP A 70 0.02 -0.62 19.23
CA ASP A 70 -0.06 -0.38 20.68
C ASP A 70 1.36 -0.24 21.25
N MET A 71 1.86 1.00 21.26
CA MET A 71 3.22 1.34 21.69
C MET A 71 3.33 1.45 23.22
N ARG A 72 2.75 0.50 23.96
CA ARG A 72 2.83 0.46 25.43
C ARG A 72 4.25 0.14 25.89
N GLY A 73 5.03 1.20 26.12
CA GLY A 73 6.29 1.18 26.87
C GLY A 73 7.55 0.96 26.03
N ARG A 74 8.54 1.84 26.23
CA ARG A 74 9.97 1.73 25.89
C ARG A 74 10.41 1.68 24.42
N HIS A 75 9.52 1.45 23.46
CA HIS A 75 9.85 1.44 22.03
C HIS A 75 9.76 2.85 21.41
N THR A 76 10.60 3.78 21.83
CA THR A 76 10.63 5.14 21.25
C THR A 76 11.59 5.19 20.06
N GLY A 77 11.05 5.41 18.86
CA GLY A 77 11.81 5.61 17.62
C GLY A 77 11.73 4.45 16.61
N PRO A 78 12.34 4.60 15.42
CA PRO A 78 12.16 3.68 14.30
C PRO A 78 12.50 2.22 14.60
N LEU A 79 13.58 1.94 15.34
CA LEU A 79 13.98 0.57 15.69
C LEU A 79 12.93 -0.12 16.56
N GLY A 80 12.43 0.57 17.59
CA GLY A 80 11.41 0.03 18.49
C GLY A 80 10.08 -0.21 17.77
N MET A 81 9.67 0.71 16.91
CA MET A 81 8.47 0.51 16.06
C MET A 81 8.64 -0.66 15.09
N ALA A 82 9.85 -0.85 14.55
CA ALA A 82 10.14 -2.00 13.70
C ALA A 82 10.15 -3.33 14.46
N ASP A 83 10.61 -3.35 15.72
CA ASP A 83 10.49 -4.53 16.60
C ASP A 83 9.02 -4.90 16.81
N VAL A 84 8.19 -3.93 17.19
CA VAL A 84 6.75 -4.14 17.42
C VAL A 84 6.06 -4.64 16.15
N LEU A 85 6.29 -3.98 15.01
CA LEU A 85 5.69 -4.40 13.74
C LEU A 85 6.19 -5.78 13.31
N ALA A 86 7.48 -6.09 13.48
CA ALA A 86 8.03 -7.41 13.18
C ALA A 86 7.40 -8.52 14.06
N GLU A 87 7.20 -8.25 15.35
CA GLU A 87 6.55 -9.18 16.27
C GLU A 87 5.11 -9.45 15.83
N GLN A 88 4.35 -8.40 15.50
CA GLN A 88 2.99 -8.54 14.97
C GLN A 88 2.98 -9.36 13.67
N LEU A 89 3.89 -9.12 12.74
CA LEU A 89 3.99 -9.87 11.48
C LEU A 89 4.43 -11.34 11.66
N SER A 90 5.17 -11.63 12.73
CA SER A 90 5.69 -12.97 13.04
C SER A 90 4.69 -13.87 13.77
N GLN A 91 3.58 -13.31 14.26
CA GLN A 91 2.49 -14.09 14.82
C GLN A 91 1.90 -15.06 13.78
N ARG A 92 1.23 -16.10 14.29
CA ARG A 92 0.60 -17.13 13.45
C ARG A 92 -0.47 -16.52 12.53
N GLY A 93 -0.70 -17.19 11.40
CA GLY A 93 -1.66 -16.75 10.39
C GLY A 93 -1.01 -16.07 9.18
N SER A 94 -1.85 -15.71 8.21
CA SER A 94 -1.45 -14.93 7.04
C SER A 94 -1.43 -13.46 7.43
N ARG A 95 -0.25 -12.84 7.37
CA ARG A 95 -0.04 -11.44 7.74
C ARG A 95 0.81 -10.76 6.69
N ILE A 96 0.42 -9.56 6.28
CA ILE A 96 1.05 -8.88 5.15
C ILE A 96 0.97 -7.37 5.32
N ILE A 97 2.02 -6.68 4.88
CA ILE A 97 2.02 -5.22 4.80
C ILE A 97 1.58 -4.82 3.40
N VAL A 98 0.65 -3.88 3.32
CA VAL A 98 0.24 -3.26 2.06
C VAL A 98 0.45 -1.75 2.15
N VAL A 99 1.17 -1.18 1.19
CA VAL A 99 1.52 0.25 1.17
C VAL A 99 1.02 0.88 -0.12
N ASP A 100 0.15 1.88 -0.03
CA ASP A 100 -0.18 2.73 -1.18
C ASP A 100 0.78 3.91 -1.25
N ASP A 101 1.36 4.18 -2.42
CA ASP A 101 2.30 5.28 -2.67
C ASP A 101 3.51 5.28 -1.71
N ILE A 102 4.30 4.20 -1.73
CA ILE A 102 5.49 4.04 -0.86
C ILE A 102 6.53 5.15 -1.05
N ASP A 103 6.62 5.71 -2.26
CA ASP A 103 7.47 6.86 -2.58
C ASP A 103 7.04 8.17 -1.92
N LEU A 104 5.87 8.19 -1.27
CA LEU A 104 5.36 9.31 -0.51
C LEU A 104 5.37 9.10 1.00
N LEU A 105 6.04 8.05 1.50
CA LEU A 105 6.32 7.89 2.93
C LEU A 105 7.55 8.69 3.37
N ASP A 106 7.57 9.06 4.65
CA ASP A 106 8.74 9.63 5.31
C ASP A 106 9.85 8.58 5.51
N ASN A 107 11.10 9.04 5.65
CA ASN A 107 12.28 8.17 5.74
C ASN A 107 12.24 7.25 6.96
N GLU A 108 11.74 7.74 8.09
CA GLU A 108 11.63 6.98 9.32
C GLU A 108 10.61 5.85 9.18
N SER A 109 9.46 6.11 8.55
CA SER A 109 8.48 5.07 8.21
C SER A 109 9.07 4.01 7.28
N LEU A 110 9.81 4.43 6.24
CA LEU A 110 10.49 3.49 5.35
C LEU A 110 11.51 2.62 6.08
N ALA A 111 12.28 3.19 7.00
CA ALA A 111 13.23 2.44 7.83
C ALA A 111 12.52 1.41 8.73
N VAL A 112 11.37 1.77 9.32
CA VAL A 112 10.55 0.85 10.11
C VAL A 112 10.09 -0.34 9.24
N LEU A 113 9.57 -0.07 8.05
CA LEU A 113 9.09 -1.10 7.12
C LEU A 113 10.21 -2.05 6.67
N ASP A 114 11.38 -1.53 6.30
CA ASP A 114 12.52 -2.37 5.90
C ASP A 114 12.97 -3.30 7.02
N ILE A 115 13.17 -2.76 8.22
CA ILE A 115 13.63 -3.54 9.37
C ILE A 115 12.58 -4.59 9.76
N ALA A 116 11.29 -4.23 9.77
CA ALA A 116 10.20 -5.14 10.10
C ALA A 116 10.05 -6.27 9.07
N GLN A 117 10.14 -5.94 7.78
CA GLN A 117 10.10 -6.93 6.71
C GLN A 117 11.27 -7.92 6.82
N ARG A 118 12.50 -7.43 7.03
CA ARG A 118 13.69 -8.30 7.15
C ARG A 118 13.59 -9.27 8.33
N ARG A 119 13.07 -8.81 9.46
CA ARG A 119 12.95 -9.62 10.69
C ARG A 119 11.82 -10.64 10.62
N SER A 120 10.68 -10.25 10.04
CA SER A 120 9.51 -11.13 9.93
C SER A 120 9.54 -12.05 8.71
N GLN A 121 10.37 -11.72 7.71
CA GLN A 121 10.42 -12.36 6.40
C GLN A 121 9.06 -12.42 5.68
N ARG A 122 8.11 -11.56 6.08
CA ARG A 122 6.80 -11.45 5.43
C ARG A 122 6.92 -10.59 4.17
N PRO A 123 6.29 -10.98 3.05
CA PRO A 123 6.27 -10.16 1.85
C PRO A 123 5.48 -8.88 2.09
N MET A 124 5.72 -7.89 1.23
CA MET A 124 4.95 -6.65 1.19
C MET A 124 4.36 -6.45 -0.21
N ILE A 125 3.19 -5.81 -0.30
CA ILE A 125 2.67 -5.29 -1.57
C ILE A 125 2.69 -3.78 -1.48
N MET A 126 3.31 -3.12 -2.45
CA MET A 126 3.46 -1.66 -2.42
C MET A 126 3.12 -1.05 -3.77
N SER A 127 2.55 0.16 -3.78
CA SER A 127 2.34 0.94 -5.01
C SER A 127 3.37 2.07 -5.10
N MET A 128 3.79 2.40 -6.32
CA MET A 128 4.77 3.46 -6.58
C MET A 128 4.53 4.12 -7.94
N ASP A 129 4.78 5.44 -8.04
CA ASP A 129 4.74 6.13 -9.32
C ASP A 129 5.88 5.67 -10.24
N ASP A 130 5.58 5.53 -11.54
CA ASP A 130 6.52 5.10 -12.58
C ASP A 130 7.00 6.26 -13.47
N SER A 131 6.73 7.52 -13.07
CA SER A 131 7.12 8.69 -13.83
C SER A 131 8.65 8.86 -13.86
N PRO A 132 9.26 9.03 -15.04
CA PRO A 132 10.69 9.28 -15.17
C PRO A 132 11.09 10.69 -14.68
N ILE A 133 10.11 11.58 -14.42
CA ILE A 133 10.32 13.00 -14.13
C ILE A 133 10.64 13.24 -12.65
N TYR A 134 10.18 12.36 -11.76
CA TYR A 134 10.71 12.37 -10.41
C TYR A 134 12.02 11.60 -10.46
N PRO A 135 13.19 12.25 -10.29
CA PRO A 135 14.41 11.50 -10.06
C PRO A 135 14.12 10.49 -8.95
N ARG A 136 14.82 9.35 -8.96
CA ARG A 136 14.90 8.47 -7.80
C ARG A 136 15.49 9.29 -6.65
N THR A 137 14.69 10.15 -6.02
CA THR A 137 15.09 11.06 -4.96
C THR A 137 15.28 10.18 -3.77
N SER A 138 16.45 9.55 -3.71
CA SER A 138 17.07 8.94 -2.54
C SER A 138 16.11 8.19 -1.62
N VAL A 139 15.04 7.60 -2.15
CA VAL A 139 14.33 6.56 -1.45
C VAL A 139 15.37 5.46 -1.47
N LEU A 140 16.07 5.31 -0.36
CA LEU A 140 16.75 4.08 0.01
C LEU A 140 15.63 3.02 0.12
N VAL A 141 14.97 2.71 -0.99
CA VAL A 141 14.32 1.43 -1.18
C VAL A 141 15.52 0.51 -1.29
N PRO A 142 15.78 -0.31 -0.26
CA PRO A 142 16.96 -1.16 -0.27
C PRO A 142 16.93 -1.95 -1.58
N GLU A 143 18.04 -1.97 -2.32
CA GLU A 143 18.20 -2.75 -3.57
C GLU A 143 17.93 -4.27 -3.41
N ARG A 144 17.62 -4.72 -2.18
CA ARG A 144 17.53 -6.10 -1.75
C ARG A 144 16.12 -6.62 -1.48
N TRP A 145 15.07 -5.96 -1.95
CA TRP A 145 13.75 -6.60 -1.95
C TRP A 145 13.61 -7.47 -3.20
N PRO A 146 13.54 -8.81 -3.08
CA PRO A 146 13.12 -9.63 -4.21
C PRO A 146 11.67 -9.26 -4.52
N GLU A 147 11.51 -8.39 -5.50
CA GLU A 147 10.25 -7.74 -5.78
C GLU A 147 9.79 -8.07 -7.20
N ALA A 148 8.63 -8.70 -7.31
CA ALA A 148 7.97 -8.83 -8.59
C ALA A 148 7.30 -7.50 -8.95
N GLN A 149 7.60 -6.97 -10.13
CA GLN A 149 6.96 -5.75 -10.61
C GLN A 149 5.70 -6.10 -11.42
N VAL A 150 4.56 -5.61 -10.97
CA VAL A 150 3.27 -5.66 -11.67
C VAL A 150 2.96 -4.25 -12.16
N ARG A 151 2.90 -4.08 -13.47
CA ARG A 151 2.66 -2.78 -14.09
C ARG A 151 1.17 -2.61 -14.38
N LEU A 152 0.56 -1.58 -13.82
CA LEU A 152 -0.78 -1.17 -14.23
C LEU A 152 -0.67 -0.38 -15.54
N PRO A 153 -1.36 -0.81 -16.60
CA PRO A 153 -1.46 -0.01 -17.80
C PRO A 153 -2.19 1.30 -17.47
N SER A 154 -1.84 2.39 -18.17
CA SER A 154 -2.67 3.59 -18.17
C SER A 154 -4.11 3.20 -18.56
N LEU A 155 -5.09 3.80 -17.87
CA LEU A 155 -6.51 3.58 -18.18
C LEU A 155 -6.72 3.81 -19.67
N ARG A 156 -7.17 2.77 -20.39
CA ARG A 156 -7.55 2.90 -21.80
C ARG A 156 -8.93 3.55 -21.89
N TYR A 157 -9.25 4.15 -23.04
CA TYR A 157 -10.47 4.93 -23.25
C TYR A 157 -11.77 4.15 -22.93
N ASP A 158 -11.80 2.87 -23.29
CA ASP A 158 -12.87 1.92 -22.96
C ASP A 158 -13.07 1.75 -21.45
N GLN A 159 -11.98 1.69 -20.69
CA GLN A 159 -12.02 1.55 -19.24
C GLN A 159 -12.44 2.85 -18.54
N VAL A 160 -12.09 4.01 -19.11
CA VAL A 160 -12.60 5.31 -18.65
C VAL A 160 -14.10 5.41 -18.87
N ASN A 161 -14.61 4.96 -20.01
CA ASN A 161 -16.06 4.95 -20.27
C ASN A 161 -16.82 4.00 -19.33
N GLN A 162 -16.25 2.85 -19.00
CA GLN A 162 -16.84 1.95 -18.00
C GLN A 162 -16.86 2.60 -16.60
N LEU A 163 -15.77 3.28 -16.21
CA LEU A 163 -15.70 4.01 -14.94
C LEU A 163 -16.72 5.16 -14.87
N ILE A 164 -16.92 5.88 -15.97
CA ILE A 164 -17.95 6.92 -16.10
C ILE A 164 -19.34 6.30 -15.97
N ALA A 165 -19.61 5.18 -16.64
CA ALA A 165 -20.89 4.49 -16.57
C ALA A 165 -21.19 3.97 -15.15
N GLU A 166 -20.21 3.39 -14.46
CA GLU A 166 -20.34 2.92 -13.08
C GLU A 166 -20.53 4.07 -12.08
N THR A 167 -19.80 5.18 -12.24
CA THR A 167 -19.92 6.37 -11.38
C THR A 167 -21.25 7.10 -11.59
N LEU A 168 -21.76 7.16 -12.82
CA LEU A 168 -23.04 7.79 -13.13
C LEU A 168 -24.25 6.91 -12.79
N SER A 169 -24.05 5.59 -12.73
CA SER A 169 -25.08 4.61 -12.34
C SER A 169 -25.15 4.40 -10.82
N ALA A 170 -24.16 4.90 -10.07
CA ALA A 170 -24.27 5.01 -8.62
C ALA A 170 -25.41 5.99 -8.28
N PRO A 171 -26.42 5.59 -7.49
CA PRO A 171 -27.53 6.46 -7.18
C PRO A 171 -26.97 7.70 -6.47
N ARG A 172 -27.20 8.88 -7.08
CA ARG A 172 -27.04 10.14 -6.35
C ARG A 172 -27.93 10.02 -5.12
N THR A 173 -27.33 9.85 -3.94
CA THR A 173 -28.05 10.05 -2.69
C THR A 173 -28.50 11.50 -2.74
N SER A 174 -29.78 11.71 -3.07
CA SER A 174 -30.36 13.03 -3.20
C SER A 174 -30.24 13.71 -1.84
N MET A 175 -29.45 14.76 -1.80
CA MET A 175 -29.44 15.70 -0.69
C MET A 175 -30.82 16.38 -0.68
N SER A 176 -31.71 15.92 0.20
CA SER A 176 -32.99 16.58 0.43
C SER A 176 -32.73 18.00 0.95
N PRO A 177 -33.43 19.02 0.44
CA PRO A 177 -33.29 20.38 0.94
C PRO A 177 -33.79 20.48 2.40
N PRO A 178 -33.20 21.36 3.22
CA PRO A 178 -33.71 21.61 4.57
C PRO A 178 -35.11 22.21 4.48
N THR A 179 -36.08 21.55 5.09
CA THR A 179 -37.40 22.12 5.37
C THR A 179 -37.22 23.32 6.28
N SER A 180 -37.69 24.48 5.80
CA SER A 180 -37.84 25.71 6.59
C SER A 180 -38.88 25.56 7.69
#